data_AF-A0A497ERR3-F1
#
_entry.id   AF-A0A497ERR3-F1
#
_cell.length_a   1.000
_cell.length_b   1.000
_cell.length_c   1.000
_cell.angle_alpha   90.00
_cell.angle_beta   90.00
_cell.angle_gamma   90.00
#
_symmetry.space_group_name_H-M   'P 1'
#
loop_
_entity.id
_entity.type
_entity.pdbx_description
1 polymer ?
#
loop_
_entity_poly.entity_id
_entity_poly.type
_entity_poly.pdbx_seq_one_letter_code
_entity_poly.pdbx_strand_id
1 'polypeptide(L)'
;MNTTRDKGLSVVVTMVVLIVVATLSAIAVYDLFMGRVPKMLPEKPIGGGATLHVDSVKVRELGCNYALKVLINNTANPSSLSNYQVSVELTSGTFDFSHVKSDGGDIRVFDEDFQELPYWIEIWDYPNYALIWVKVPDIPGEEVKTIYLAYGNPSLSSKSNIDAVMDEGLRYFYYDGTNFNTYKGTDVDTNIDHQWGVGLVSIQGNSWEDQYDTVSIRWTGWVKPKGSGTHTFYVTSDDGDRLYVNNTLIIDQWHDQPPTEYSATYAFSQPVSITVNWYERYGGATLRLGWAPADGTGKVYPIPSSYLRCRKHTSPEPYVSLGEEFEFSNILKINVRNSGAGSAKVSQIIVEGGGTIVAVDRDHMVFSDDGVIESGEVETIIALCKFKPKLGVVYSLKVATEEGVYAITQLTAS
;
A
#
# COMPACT_ATOMS: atom_id res chain seq x y z
N MET A 1 27.25 25.27 84.82
CA MET A 1 27.58 24.09 83.99
C MET A 1 26.51 24.02 82.91
N ASN A 2 26.86 24.47 81.69
CA ASN A 2 27.09 23.59 80.52
C ASN A 2 25.79 22.85 80.11
N THR A 3 25.28 22.92 78.88
CA THR A 3 25.87 23.36 77.60
C THR A 3 24.76 23.57 76.57
N THR A 4 25.15 24.36 75.57
CA THR A 4 24.59 24.65 74.25
C THR A 4 24.19 23.44 73.40
N ARG A 5 23.44 23.77 72.32
CA ARG A 5 23.15 23.04 71.06
C ARG A 5 21.85 22.24 71.01
N ASP A 6 20.84 22.82 70.36
CA ASP A 6 20.21 22.20 69.19
C ASP A 6 19.26 23.19 68.48
N LYS A 7 19.84 24.06 67.65
CA LYS A 7 19.10 24.84 66.62
C LYS A 7 19.61 24.52 65.21
N GLY A 8 20.16 23.32 65.02
CA GLY A 8 20.75 22.87 63.75
C GLY A 8 19.93 21.84 62.96
N LEU A 9 18.89 21.23 63.55
CA LEU A 9 18.23 20.07 62.95
C LEU A 9 16.91 20.38 62.22
N SER A 10 16.25 21.51 62.52
CA SER A 10 14.92 21.83 61.94
C SER A 10 14.97 22.47 60.55
N VAL A 11 16.11 23.04 60.13
CA VAL A 11 16.26 23.68 58.81
C VAL A 11 16.70 22.67 57.75
N VAL A 12 17.45 21.63 58.14
CA VAL A 12 17.94 20.59 57.21
C VAL A 12 16.82 19.63 56.80
N VAL A 13 15.88 19.29 57.69
CA VAL A 13 14.78 18.38 57.37
C VAL A 13 13.75 19.03 56.43
N THR A 14 13.54 20.34 56.53
CA THR A 14 12.58 21.07 55.66
C THR A 14 13.15 21.33 54.26
N MET A 15 14.47 21.50 54.12
CA MET A 15 15.13 21.61 52.80
C MET A 15 15.23 20.27 52.06
N VAL A 16 15.40 19.15 52.78
CA VAL A 16 15.45 17.83 52.14
C VAL A 16 14.07 17.38 51.64
N VAL A 17 12.98 17.77 52.31
CA VAL A 17 11.61 17.45 51.84
C VAL A 17 11.21 18.30 50.62
N LEU A 18 11.67 19.55 50.49
CA LEU A 18 11.41 20.33 49.27
C LEU A 18 12.19 19.82 48.04
N ILE A 19 13.39 19.26 48.23
CA ILE A 19 14.20 18.69 47.15
C ILE A 19 13.68 17.32 46.70
N VAL A 20 13.10 16.53 47.62
CA VAL A 20 12.48 15.24 47.29
C VAL A 20 11.10 15.40 46.63
N VAL A 21 10.32 16.43 46.97
CA VAL A 21 9.04 16.72 46.30
C VAL A 21 9.23 17.35 44.91
N ALA A 22 10.32 18.10 44.68
CA ALA A 22 10.66 18.63 43.34
C ALA A 22 11.23 17.57 42.38
N THR A 23 11.73 16.45 42.89
CA THR A 23 12.26 15.34 42.07
C THR A 23 11.24 14.22 41.83
N LEU A 24 10.22 14.07 42.68
CA LEU A 24 9.12 13.12 42.47
C LEU A 24 8.09 13.57 41.42
N SER A 25 7.98 14.87 41.13
CA SER A 25 7.16 15.38 40.02
C SER A 25 7.83 15.29 38.65
N ALA A 26 9.12 14.95 38.57
CA ALA A 26 9.82 14.75 37.29
C ALA A 26 9.83 13.27 36.85
N ILE A 27 9.76 12.33 37.80
CA ILE A 27 9.82 10.89 37.52
C ILE A 27 8.42 10.30 37.29
N ALA A 28 7.37 10.81 37.94
CA ALA A 28 5.99 10.37 37.69
C ALA A 28 5.38 10.89 36.37
N VAL A 29 6.00 11.89 35.73
CA VAL A 29 5.66 12.34 34.37
C VAL A 29 6.45 11.55 33.31
N TYR A 30 7.48 10.83 33.71
CA TYR A 30 8.36 10.06 32.83
C TYR A 30 7.75 8.70 32.44
N ASP A 31 7.01 8.05 33.33
CA ASP A 31 6.44 6.71 33.09
C ASP A 31 4.99 6.74 32.54
N LEU A 32 4.27 7.86 32.66
CA LEU A 32 2.87 7.95 32.19
C LEU A 32 2.72 8.33 30.70
N PHE A 33 3.83 8.58 30.00
CA PHE A 33 3.88 8.94 28.58
C PHE A 33 4.73 7.94 27.75
N MET A 34 4.74 6.67 28.14
CA MET A 34 5.31 5.56 27.35
C MET A 34 4.42 5.18 26.15
N GLY A 35 4.16 6.16 25.29
CA GLY A 35 4.05 5.96 23.85
C GLY A 35 5.30 6.57 23.22
N ARG A 36 6.41 5.83 23.27
CA ARG A 36 7.73 6.10 22.64
C ARG A 36 8.14 7.60 22.63
N VAL A 37 8.73 8.12 23.71
CA VAL A 37 9.59 9.32 23.59
C VAL A 37 10.95 8.83 23.09
N PRO A 38 11.40 9.22 21.89
CA PRO A 38 12.67 8.74 21.37
C PRO A 38 13.82 9.35 22.17
N LYS A 39 14.85 8.54 22.42
CA LYS A 39 16.03 8.89 23.22
C LYS A 39 16.70 10.14 22.64
N MET A 40 16.62 11.26 23.36
CA MET A 40 17.28 12.52 22.98
C MET A 40 18.81 12.33 22.96
N LEU A 41 19.46 12.56 21.82
CA LEU A 41 20.91 12.48 21.70
C LEU A 41 21.57 13.73 22.32
N PRO A 42 22.73 13.59 23.01
CA PRO A 42 23.41 14.71 23.64
C PRO A 42 23.94 15.72 22.60
N GLU A 43 23.86 17.03 22.90
CA GLU A 43 24.30 18.16 22.02
C GLU A 43 25.84 18.27 21.84
N LYS A 44 26.61 17.20 22.06
CA LYS A 44 28.08 17.28 22.09
C LYS A 44 28.66 17.24 20.66
N PRO A 45 29.72 18.02 20.34
CA PRO A 45 30.24 18.08 18.99
C PRO A 45 31.15 16.91 18.62
N ILE A 46 31.17 16.62 17.30
CA ILE A 46 32.30 16.20 16.47
C ILE A 46 32.61 14.70 16.39
N GLY A 47 32.52 14.19 15.16
CA GLY A 47 33.15 12.94 14.74
C GLY A 47 33.03 12.59 13.24
N GLY A 48 32.98 13.53 12.29
CA GLY A 48 32.78 13.17 10.87
C GLY A 48 33.10 14.22 9.81
N GLY A 49 33.39 15.47 10.21
CA GLY A 49 33.70 16.60 9.31
C GLY A 49 32.48 17.25 8.62
N ALA A 50 31.33 16.57 8.60
CA ALA A 50 30.10 17.05 7.98
C ALA A 50 29.58 18.33 8.67
N THR A 51 28.91 19.18 7.91
CA THR A 51 28.29 20.43 8.40
C THR A 51 26.91 20.56 7.77
N LEU A 52 25.86 20.32 8.56
CA LEU A 52 24.50 20.25 8.04
C LEU A 52 23.77 21.60 8.14
N HIS A 53 23.02 21.93 7.10
CA HIS A 53 22.12 23.08 7.03
C HIS A 53 20.73 22.62 6.64
N VAL A 54 19.71 23.13 7.33
CA VAL A 54 18.33 22.97 6.86
C VAL A 54 18.05 24.04 5.82
N ASP A 55 17.92 23.63 4.56
CA ASP A 55 17.68 24.53 3.45
C ASP A 55 16.19 24.90 3.34
N SER A 56 15.27 23.98 3.66
CA SER A 56 13.84 24.29 3.70
C SER A 56 13.03 23.31 4.56
N VAL A 57 11.85 23.77 5.03
CA VAL A 57 10.87 22.96 5.76
C VAL A 57 9.49 23.28 5.25
N LYS A 58 8.71 22.24 4.94
CA LYS A 58 7.29 22.33 4.60
C LYS A 58 6.47 21.43 5.50
N VAL A 59 5.31 21.91 5.93
CA VAL A 59 4.33 21.14 6.69
C VAL A 59 3.13 20.89 5.80
N ARG A 60 2.65 19.64 5.76
CA ARG A 60 1.44 19.27 5.02
C ARG A 60 0.53 18.43 5.91
N GLU A 61 -0.73 18.83 6.00
CA GLU A 61 -1.79 17.99 6.57
C GLU A 61 -2.23 16.94 5.53
N LEU A 62 -2.30 15.67 5.94
CA LEU A 62 -2.92 14.61 5.13
C LEU A 62 -4.40 14.42 5.43
N GLY A 63 -4.86 14.92 6.59
CA GLY A 63 -6.22 14.68 7.06
C GLY A 63 -6.48 13.21 7.42
N CYS A 64 -5.45 12.45 7.78
CA CYS A 64 -5.56 11.13 8.42
C CYS A 64 -4.79 11.17 9.74
N ASN A 65 -5.12 10.29 10.68
CA ASN A 65 -4.51 10.26 12.01
C ASN A 65 -3.60 9.05 12.23
N TYR A 66 -3.74 8.00 11.41
CA TYR A 66 -2.95 6.77 11.51
C TYR A 66 -2.44 6.41 10.13
N ALA A 67 -1.23 5.86 10.08
CA ALA A 67 -0.69 5.24 8.89
C ALA A 67 -0.03 3.91 9.23
N LEU A 68 -0.26 2.94 8.37
CA LEU A 68 0.37 1.63 8.38
C LEU A 68 1.39 1.59 7.23
N LYS A 69 2.64 1.24 7.56
CA LYS A 69 3.67 1.00 6.55
C LYS A 69 3.38 -0.32 5.82
N VAL A 70 3.43 -0.31 4.50
CA VAL A 70 3.24 -1.49 3.65
C VAL A 70 4.50 -1.66 2.81
N LEU A 71 5.11 -2.84 2.92
CA LEU A 71 6.35 -3.19 2.26
C LEU A 71 6.04 -4.12 1.10
N ILE A 72 6.47 -3.75 -0.10
CA ILE A 72 6.32 -4.53 -1.32
C ILE A 72 7.70 -5.04 -1.68
N ASN A 73 7.93 -6.33 -1.45
CA ASN A 73 9.19 -6.95 -1.73
C ASN A 73 9.23 -7.43 -3.19
N ASN A 74 10.13 -6.83 -3.96
CA ASN A 74 10.42 -7.20 -5.34
C ASN A 74 11.88 -7.71 -5.50
N THR A 75 12.51 -8.15 -4.41
CA THR A 75 13.94 -8.48 -4.40
C THR A 75 14.27 -9.72 -5.23
N ALA A 76 13.27 -10.53 -5.58
CA ALA A 76 13.41 -11.71 -6.42
C ALA A 76 13.25 -11.43 -7.91
N ASN A 77 12.88 -10.20 -8.30
CA ASN A 77 12.75 -9.79 -9.70
C ASN A 77 13.88 -8.83 -10.08
N PRO A 78 14.66 -9.09 -11.15
CA PRO A 78 15.75 -8.23 -11.57
C PRO A 78 15.29 -6.93 -12.27
N SER A 79 13.99 -6.79 -12.54
CA SER A 79 13.43 -5.67 -13.30
C SER A 79 12.38 -4.93 -12.48
N SER A 80 12.33 -3.60 -12.67
CA SER A 80 11.29 -2.76 -12.08
C SER A 80 9.92 -3.07 -12.68
N LEU A 81 8.89 -3.02 -11.85
CA LEU A 81 7.50 -3.18 -12.25
C LEU A 81 6.83 -1.81 -12.32
N SER A 82 6.26 -1.47 -13.47
CA SER A 82 5.56 -0.20 -13.66
C SER A 82 4.05 -0.36 -13.62
N ASN A 83 3.35 0.59 -12.98
CA ASN A 83 1.89 0.63 -12.86
C ASN A 83 1.31 -0.74 -12.44
N TYR A 84 1.93 -1.37 -11.45
CA TYR A 84 1.68 -2.75 -11.06
C TYR A 84 0.70 -2.80 -9.88
N GLN A 85 -0.25 -3.74 -9.91
CA GLN A 85 -1.26 -3.89 -8.88
C GLN A 85 -0.79 -4.88 -7.81
N VAL A 86 -0.75 -4.45 -6.56
CA VAL A 86 -0.44 -5.29 -5.39
C VAL A 86 -1.65 -5.39 -4.47
N SER A 87 -1.82 -6.54 -3.82
CA SER A 87 -2.85 -6.77 -2.82
C SER A 87 -2.31 -6.57 -1.41
N VAL A 88 -3.02 -5.79 -0.61
CA VAL A 88 -2.76 -5.53 0.80
C VAL A 88 -3.87 -6.22 1.61
N GLU A 89 -3.47 -7.21 2.40
CA GLU A 89 -4.39 -7.96 3.26
C GLU A 89 -4.30 -7.47 4.70
N LEU A 90 -5.45 -7.08 5.26
CA LEU A 90 -5.58 -6.62 6.63
C LEU A 90 -6.37 -7.65 7.43
N THR A 91 -5.87 -8.00 8.61
CA THR A 91 -6.54 -8.91 9.54
C THR A 91 -6.60 -8.26 10.91
N SER A 92 -7.50 -8.70 11.78
CA SER A 92 -7.55 -8.20 13.18
C SER A 92 -6.26 -8.47 13.98
N GLY A 93 -5.35 -9.32 13.48
CA GLY A 93 -4.04 -9.55 14.07
C GLY A 93 -2.93 -8.64 13.54
N THR A 94 -3.16 -7.94 12.43
CA THR A 94 -2.16 -7.13 11.72
C THR A 94 -2.58 -5.68 11.50
N PHE A 95 -3.83 -5.33 11.80
CA PHE A 95 -4.40 -4.01 11.59
C PHE A 95 -5.44 -3.67 12.68
N ASP A 96 -5.35 -2.48 13.27
CA ASP A 96 -6.32 -2.02 14.26
C ASP A 96 -7.55 -1.38 13.60
N PHE A 97 -8.59 -2.20 13.38
CA PHE A 97 -9.87 -1.75 12.82
C PHE A 97 -10.64 -0.77 13.71
N SER A 98 -10.24 -0.53 14.97
CA SER A 98 -10.92 0.44 15.84
C SER A 98 -10.69 1.89 15.42
N HIS A 99 -9.62 2.14 14.66
CA HIS A 99 -9.25 3.46 14.16
C HIS A 99 -9.86 3.80 12.79
N VAL A 100 -10.46 2.86 12.07
CA VAL A 100 -11.02 3.07 10.72
C VAL A 100 -12.55 3.13 10.76
N LYS A 101 -13.18 3.76 9.77
CA LYS A 101 -14.64 3.68 9.61
C LYS A 101 -15.08 2.24 9.31
N SER A 102 -16.25 1.87 9.81
CA SER A 102 -16.82 0.54 9.56
C SER A 102 -17.09 0.23 8.09
N ASP A 103 -17.16 1.26 7.23
CA ASP A 103 -17.31 1.15 5.77
C ASP A 103 -15.98 1.27 4.99
N GLY A 104 -14.84 1.47 5.67
CA GLY A 104 -13.53 1.67 5.05
C GLY A 104 -13.40 2.98 4.26
N GLY A 105 -14.35 3.89 4.37
CA GLY A 105 -14.41 5.09 3.52
C GLY A 105 -13.30 6.11 3.79
N ASP A 106 -12.62 6.01 4.92
CA ASP A 106 -11.51 6.90 5.29
C ASP A 106 -10.13 6.37 4.92
N ILE A 107 -10.05 5.23 4.22
CA ILE A 107 -8.79 4.70 3.70
C ILE A 107 -8.22 5.63 2.62
N ARG A 108 -6.91 5.91 2.71
CA ARG A 108 -6.08 6.54 1.69
C ARG A 108 -4.80 5.73 1.53
N VAL A 109 -4.22 5.74 0.35
CA VAL A 109 -2.94 5.09 0.08
C VAL A 109 -1.98 6.12 -0.47
N PHE A 110 -0.73 6.07 -0.04
CA PHE A 110 0.31 7.03 -0.42
C PHE A 110 1.61 6.32 -0.78
N ASP A 111 2.37 6.87 -1.72
CA ASP A 111 3.77 6.48 -1.90
C ASP A 111 4.69 7.09 -0.83
N GLU A 112 5.99 6.86 -0.95
CA GLU A 112 7.02 7.36 -0.03
C GLU A 112 7.15 8.89 -0.03
N ASP A 113 6.77 9.54 -1.12
CA ASP A 113 6.70 11.00 -1.28
C ASP A 113 5.35 11.59 -0.83
N PHE A 114 4.47 10.75 -0.29
CA PHE A 114 3.09 11.08 0.08
C PHE A 114 2.24 11.64 -1.05
N GLN A 115 2.47 11.16 -2.27
CA GLN A 115 1.51 11.27 -3.36
C GLN A 115 0.45 10.19 -3.21
N GLU A 116 -0.81 10.59 -3.38
CA GLU A 116 -1.94 9.68 -3.22
C GLU A 116 -1.96 8.65 -4.36
N LEU A 117 -2.05 7.37 -4.01
CA LEU A 117 -2.12 6.25 -4.95
C LEU A 117 -3.57 5.78 -5.10
N PRO A 118 -3.98 5.39 -6.33
CA PRO A 118 -5.29 4.77 -6.54
C PRO A 118 -5.35 3.40 -5.85
N TYR A 119 -6.50 3.13 -5.24
CA TYR A 119 -6.78 1.87 -4.58
C TYR A 119 -8.21 1.40 -4.83
N TRP A 120 -8.44 0.10 -4.61
CA TRP A 120 -9.75 -0.53 -4.69
C TRP A 120 -9.89 -1.54 -3.56
N ILE A 121 -10.93 -1.37 -2.75
CA ILE A 121 -11.31 -2.31 -1.71
C ILE A 121 -12.14 -3.42 -2.37
N GLU A 122 -11.56 -4.61 -2.50
CA GLU A 122 -12.25 -5.79 -3.02
C GLU A 122 -13.10 -6.44 -1.94
N ILE A 123 -12.54 -6.60 -0.74
CA ILE A 123 -13.22 -7.20 0.41
C ILE A 123 -13.14 -6.23 1.59
N TRP A 124 -14.28 -6.01 2.24
CA TRP A 124 -14.38 -5.24 3.47
C TRP A 124 -15.30 -5.96 4.47
N ASP A 125 -14.75 -6.91 5.20
CA ASP A 125 -15.42 -7.66 6.25
C ASP A 125 -15.05 -7.06 7.62
N TYR A 126 -15.60 -5.90 7.93
CA TYR A 126 -15.31 -5.19 9.18
C TYR A 126 -15.88 -5.94 10.41
N PRO A 127 -15.11 -6.05 11.52
CA PRO A 127 -13.74 -5.59 11.76
C PRO A 127 -12.68 -6.72 11.60
N ASN A 128 -12.95 -7.75 10.79
CA ASN A 128 -12.18 -8.98 10.76
C ASN A 128 -11.10 -8.98 9.68
N TYR A 129 -11.48 -8.58 8.45
CA TYR A 129 -10.66 -8.76 7.26
C TYR A 129 -10.92 -7.70 6.20
N ALA A 130 -9.88 -7.29 5.49
CA ALA A 130 -10.00 -6.51 4.28
C ALA A 130 -8.94 -6.91 3.24
N LEU A 131 -9.32 -6.84 1.96
CA LEU A 131 -8.44 -7.01 0.82
C LEU A 131 -8.48 -5.74 -0.03
N ILE A 132 -7.35 -5.05 -0.12
CA ILE A 132 -7.22 -3.78 -0.83
C ILE A 132 -6.18 -3.90 -1.92
N TRP A 133 -6.55 -3.60 -3.16
CA TRP A 133 -5.63 -3.49 -4.27
C TRP A 133 -5.11 -2.07 -4.42
N VAL A 134 -3.82 -1.93 -4.68
CA VAL A 134 -3.16 -0.65 -4.91
C VAL A 134 -2.41 -0.71 -6.22
N LYS A 135 -2.58 0.30 -7.09
CA LYS A 135 -1.76 0.42 -8.30
C LYS A 135 -0.56 1.32 -7.99
N VAL A 136 0.62 0.70 -7.97
CA VAL A 136 1.88 1.36 -7.64
C VAL A 136 2.59 1.77 -8.94
N PRO A 137 2.92 3.06 -9.13
CA PRO A 137 3.51 3.55 -10.37
C PRO A 137 4.84 2.90 -10.74
N ASP A 138 5.68 2.67 -9.73
CA ASP A 138 7.00 2.05 -9.87
C ASP A 138 7.36 1.24 -8.62
N ILE A 139 7.75 -0.01 -8.84
CA ILE A 139 8.31 -0.91 -7.83
C ILE A 139 9.69 -1.32 -8.35
N PRO A 140 10.80 -0.82 -7.77
CA PRO A 140 12.12 -1.11 -8.28
C PRO A 140 12.46 -2.61 -8.25
N GLY A 141 13.26 -3.06 -9.21
CA GLY A 141 13.81 -4.42 -9.23
C GLY A 141 14.83 -4.62 -8.12
N GLU A 142 14.94 -5.83 -7.59
CA GLU A 142 15.92 -6.22 -6.56
C GLU A 142 15.80 -5.44 -5.23
N GLU A 143 14.69 -4.72 -5.02
CA GLU A 143 14.48 -3.82 -3.88
C GLU A 143 13.15 -4.07 -3.16
N VAL A 144 12.98 -3.38 -2.02
CA VAL A 144 11.72 -3.30 -1.27
C VAL A 144 11.15 -1.90 -1.42
N LYS A 145 9.96 -1.78 -2.01
CA LYS A 145 9.22 -0.51 -2.11
C LYS A 145 8.36 -0.32 -0.87
N THR A 146 8.30 0.91 -0.37
CA THR A 146 7.39 1.27 0.73
C THR A 146 6.22 2.12 0.22
N ILE A 147 5.02 1.78 0.66
CA ILE A 147 3.83 2.63 0.55
C ILE A 147 3.18 2.76 1.94
N TYR A 148 2.22 3.67 2.08
CA TYR A 148 1.53 3.94 3.33
C TYR A 148 0.02 3.84 3.16
N LEU A 149 -0.62 3.04 3.99
CA LEU A 149 -2.07 3.01 4.14
C LEU A 149 -2.46 3.96 5.28
N ALA A 150 -3.18 5.04 5.01
CA ALA A 150 -3.58 6.04 6.00
C ALA A 150 -5.10 6.06 6.25
N TYR A 151 -5.50 6.33 7.49
CA TYR A 151 -6.90 6.25 7.97
C TYR A 151 -7.08 7.05 9.28
N GLY A 152 -8.27 6.95 9.89
CA GLY A 152 -8.59 7.63 11.15
C GLY A 152 -9.25 8.98 10.98
N ASN A 153 -9.89 9.23 9.84
CA ASN A 153 -10.66 10.44 9.62
C ASN A 153 -12.11 10.12 9.25
N PRO A 154 -13.03 10.15 10.23
CA PRO A 154 -14.43 9.78 9.99
C PRO A 154 -15.19 10.73 9.05
N SER A 155 -14.63 11.90 8.74
CA SER A 155 -15.26 12.86 7.80
C SER A 155 -15.05 12.50 6.32
N LEU A 156 -14.17 11.53 6.02
CA LEU A 156 -13.83 11.15 4.66
C LEU A 156 -14.87 10.20 4.04
N SER A 157 -15.11 10.39 2.75
CA SER A 157 -15.79 9.43 1.88
C SER A 157 -14.80 8.53 1.15
N SER A 158 -15.25 7.34 0.78
CA SER A 158 -14.43 6.37 0.04
C SER A 158 -13.96 6.94 -1.30
N LYS A 159 -12.72 6.60 -1.67
CA LYS A 159 -12.15 6.81 -3.01
C LYS A 159 -11.84 5.49 -3.72
N SER A 160 -12.29 4.36 -3.15
CA SER A 160 -12.13 3.02 -3.73
C SER A 160 -12.65 2.98 -5.17
N ASN A 161 -11.80 2.58 -6.11
CA ASN A 161 -12.14 2.58 -7.53
C ASN A 161 -11.35 1.52 -8.31
N ILE A 162 -12.03 0.43 -8.70
CA ILE A 162 -11.43 -0.65 -9.49
C ILE A 162 -10.89 -0.16 -10.85
N ASP A 163 -11.52 0.85 -11.48
CA ASP A 163 -11.10 1.37 -12.79
C ASP A 163 -9.80 2.17 -12.72
N ALA A 164 -9.50 2.75 -11.56
CA ALA A 164 -8.24 3.45 -11.35
C ALA A 164 -7.07 2.49 -11.05
N VAL A 165 -7.39 1.25 -10.64
CA VAL A 165 -6.40 0.27 -10.18
C VAL A 165 -6.12 -0.79 -11.23
N MET A 166 -7.16 -1.48 -11.68
CA MET A 166 -7.04 -2.65 -12.56
C MET A 166 -6.99 -2.24 -14.03
N ASP A 167 -6.29 -3.02 -14.84
CA ASP A 167 -6.21 -2.82 -16.27
C ASP A 167 -7.44 -3.45 -16.96
N GLU A 168 -7.78 -2.98 -18.15
CA GLU A 168 -8.95 -3.44 -18.90
C GLU A 168 -8.72 -4.82 -19.54
N GLY A 169 -9.74 -5.70 -19.52
CA GLY A 169 -9.69 -7.05 -20.09
C GLY A 169 -9.55 -8.15 -19.02
N LEU A 170 -9.37 -9.39 -19.46
CA LEU A 170 -9.03 -10.52 -18.60
C LEU A 170 -7.62 -11.02 -18.94
N ARG A 171 -6.86 -11.39 -17.91
CA ARG A 171 -5.55 -12.00 -18.12
C ARG A 171 -5.73 -13.48 -18.39
N TYR A 172 -5.21 -13.97 -19.51
CA TYR A 172 -5.22 -15.40 -19.80
C TYR A 172 -3.88 -16.05 -19.51
N PHE A 173 -3.93 -17.32 -19.12
CA PHE A 173 -2.78 -18.20 -18.96
C PHE A 173 -2.95 -19.34 -19.96
N TYR A 174 -1.98 -19.50 -20.85
CA TYR A 174 -1.98 -20.50 -21.92
C TYR A 174 -1.21 -21.73 -21.46
N TYR A 175 -1.75 -22.92 -21.74
CA TYR A 175 -1.17 -24.19 -21.36
C TYR A 175 -1.18 -25.19 -22.51
N ASP A 176 -0.11 -25.98 -22.56
CA ASP A 176 -0.04 -27.25 -23.27
C ASP A 176 -0.92 -28.28 -22.55
N GLY A 177 -1.65 -29.09 -23.32
CA GLY A 177 -2.56 -30.11 -22.82
C GLY A 177 -3.94 -29.58 -22.42
N THR A 178 -4.89 -30.50 -22.27
CA THR A 178 -6.31 -30.17 -22.03
C THR A 178 -6.67 -29.94 -20.56
N ASN A 179 -5.71 -30.05 -19.63
CA ASN A 179 -5.97 -29.90 -18.20
C ASN A 179 -4.89 -29.04 -17.52
N PHE A 180 -4.55 -27.91 -18.14
CA PHE A 180 -3.58 -26.93 -17.62
C PHE A 180 -2.21 -27.55 -17.32
N ASN A 181 -1.76 -28.46 -18.17
CA ASN A 181 -0.63 -29.34 -17.84
C ASN A 181 0.70 -28.58 -17.79
N THR A 182 1.05 -27.86 -18.87
CA THR A 182 2.32 -27.12 -18.93
C THR A 182 2.05 -25.67 -19.27
N TYR A 183 2.34 -24.75 -18.34
CA TYR A 183 2.23 -23.32 -18.59
C TYR A 183 3.18 -22.87 -19.71
N LYS A 184 2.68 -22.05 -20.64
CA LYS A 184 3.47 -21.53 -21.77
C LYS A 184 3.57 -20.01 -21.80
N GLY A 185 2.55 -19.29 -21.32
CA GLY A 185 2.62 -17.84 -21.23
C GLY A 185 1.30 -17.18 -20.88
N THR A 186 1.34 -15.85 -20.78
CA THR A 186 0.19 -15.03 -20.42
C THR A 186 0.20 -13.73 -21.19
N ASP A 187 -1.00 -13.22 -21.49
CA ASP A 187 -1.21 -11.83 -21.87
C ASP A 187 -2.62 -11.40 -21.43
N VAL A 188 -3.06 -10.22 -21.87
CA VAL A 188 -4.40 -9.70 -21.64
C VAL A 188 -5.25 -9.92 -22.89
N ASP A 189 -6.49 -10.31 -22.67
CA ASP A 189 -7.50 -10.43 -23.71
C ASP A 189 -8.66 -9.46 -23.43
N THR A 190 -8.90 -8.57 -24.38
CA THR A 190 -9.99 -7.58 -24.34
C THR A 190 -11.17 -7.99 -25.23
N ASN A 191 -11.09 -9.12 -25.93
CA ASN A 191 -12.12 -9.58 -26.86
C ASN A 191 -12.23 -11.11 -26.81
N ILE A 192 -12.88 -11.62 -25.76
CA ILE A 192 -13.15 -13.06 -25.57
C ILE A 192 -14.31 -13.50 -26.48
N ASP A 193 -14.11 -13.39 -27.78
CA ASP A 193 -14.98 -13.87 -28.86
C ASP A 193 -14.12 -14.52 -29.93
N HIS A 194 -13.69 -15.75 -29.66
CA HIS A 194 -12.73 -16.49 -30.45
C HIS A 194 -13.37 -17.64 -31.21
N GLN A 195 -13.09 -17.70 -32.52
CA GLN A 195 -13.57 -18.73 -33.43
C GLN A 195 -12.40 -19.20 -34.30
N TRP A 196 -11.53 -20.02 -33.72
CA TRP A 196 -10.31 -20.49 -34.39
C TRP A 196 -10.59 -21.54 -35.47
N GLY A 197 -11.71 -22.26 -35.37
CA GLY A 197 -12.01 -23.38 -36.26
C GLY A 197 -10.91 -24.44 -36.14
N VAL A 198 -10.43 -24.97 -37.27
CA VAL A 198 -9.29 -25.92 -37.29
C VAL A 198 -7.92 -25.23 -37.29
N GLY A 199 -7.90 -23.92 -37.04
CA GLY A 199 -6.71 -23.09 -37.09
C GLY A 199 -5.94 -23.09 -35.77
N LEU A 200 -4.79 -22.41 -35.77
CA LEU A 200 -3.97 -22.24 -34.58
C LEU A 200 -4.72 -21.41 -33.52
N VAL A 201 -4.76 -21.92 -32.29
CA VAL A 201 -5.30 -21.18 -31.14
C VAL A 201 -4.37 -20.01 -30.81
N SER A 202 -4.78 -18.82 -31.24
CA SER A 202 -4.02 -17.59 -31.05
C SER A 202 -4.93 -16.49 -30.52
N ILE A 203 -4.46 -15.74 -29.52
CA ILE A 203 -5.19 -14.62 -28.92
C ILE A 203 -4.40 -13.36 -29.24
N GLN A 204 -5.05 -12.43 -29.95
CA GLN A 204 -4.42 -11.16 -30.38
C GLN A 204 -3.10 -11.34 -31.14
N GLY A 205 -2.97 -12.42 -31.90
CA GLY A 205 -1.76 -12.74 -32.68
C GLY A 205 -0.66 -13.46 -31.88
N ASN A 206 -0.86 -13.66 -30.58
CA ASN A 206 0.05 -14.46 -29.78
C ASN A 206 -0.39 -15.93 -29.76
N SER A 207 0.51 -16.81 -30.16
CA SER A 207 0.43 -18.27 -29.97
C SER A 207 1.69 -18.70 -29.26
N TRP A 208 1.55 -19.35 -28.10
CA TRP A 208 2.70 -19.85 -27.34
C TRP A 208 3.13 -21.26 -27.75
N GLU A 209 2.43 -21.82 -28.73
CA GLU A 209 2.72 -23.10 -29.36
C GLU A 209 2.38 -23.06 -30.84
N ASP A 210 2.98 -23.96 -31.60
CA ASP A 210 2.61 -24.26 -32.99
C ASP A 210 1.58 -25.40 -33.08
N GLN A 211 0.90 -25.72 -31.97
CA GLN A 211 -0.05 -26.84 -31.86
C GLN A 211 -1.48 -26.37 -32.10
N TYR A 212 -2.20 -27.10 -32.95
CA TYR A 212 -3.58 -26.81 -33.35
C TYR A 212 -4.61 -27.37 -32.35
N ASP A 213 -4.24 -28.43 -31.64
CA ASP A 213 -5.09 -29.20 -30.75
C ASP A 213 -4.39 -29.43 -29.40
N THR A 214 -5.11 -29.97 -28.41
CA THR A 214 -4.60 -30.27 -27.06
C THR A 214 -4.07 -29.04 -26.32
N VAL A 215 -4.90 -28.00 -26.27
CA VAL A 215 -4.61 -26.72 -25.62
C VAL A 215 -5.60 -26.48 -24.49
N SER A 216 -5.18 -25.80 -23.43
CA SER A 216 -6.11 -25.23 -22.45
C SER A 216 -5.71 -23.81 -22.08
N ILE A 217 -6.72 -22.98 -21.82
CA ILE A 217 -6.52 -21.57 -21.51
C ILE A 217 -7.42 -21.20 -20.33
N ARG A 218 -6.86 -20.40 -19.41
CA ARG A 218 -7.57 -19.85 -18.26
C ARG A 218 -7.54 -18.34 -18.30
N TRP A 219 -8.68 -17.69 -18.45
CA TRP A 219 -8.86 -16.25 -18.25
C TRP A 219 -9.23 -15.98 -16.80
N THR A 220 -8.59 -14.99 -16.18
CA THR A 220 -8.84 -14.55 -14.81
C THR A 220 -8.93 -13.03 -14.73
N GLY A 221 -9.72 -12.56 -13.77
CA GLY A 221 -9.85 -11.14 -13.47
C GLY A 221 -11.13 -10.87 -12.69
N TRP A 222 -11.72 -9.72 -12.95
CA TRP A 222 -12.96 -9.27 -12.35
C TRP A 222 -13.95 -8.80 -13.41
N VAL A 223 -15.22 -9.01 -13.12
CA VAL A 223 -16.33 -8.45 -13.88
C VAL A 223 -17.04 -7.41 -13.04
N LYS A 224 -17.26 -6.22 -13.62
CA LYS A 224 -17.79 -5.04 -12.93
C LYS A 224 -18.89 -4.36 -13.75
N PRO A 225 -20.16 -4.80 -13.63
CA PRO A 225 -21.28 -4.16 -14.33
C PRO A 225 -21.50 -2.71 -13.86
N LYS A 226 -22.15 -1.90 -14.69
CA LYS A 226 -22.49 -0.49 -14.39
C LYS A 226 -23.47 -0.32 -13.22
N GLY A 227 -24.15 -1.39 -12.84
CA GLY A 227 -25.12 -1.39 -11.76
C GLY A 227 -25.32 -2.79 -11.19
N SER A 228 -26.15 -2.87 -10.16
CA SER A 228 -26.56 -4.13 -9.56
C SER A 228 -27.65 -4.83 -10.38
N GLY A 229 -27.86 -6.11 -10.09
CA GLY A 229 -28.95 -6.90 -10.66
C GLY A 229 -28.49 -8.19 -11.32
N THR A 230 -29.48 -8.98 -11.74
CA THR A 230 -29.27 -10.31 -12.32
C THR A 230 -28.82 -10.19 -13.78
N HIS A 231 -27.61 -10.67 -14.05
CA HIS A 231 -27.07 -10.83 -15.39
C HIS A 231 -27.11 -12.31 -15.78
N THR A 232 -27.30 -12.60 -17.06
CA THR A 232 -27.18 -13.97 -17.59
C THR A 232 -25.89 -14.07 -18.36
N PHE A 233 -24.95 -14.90 -17.91
CA PHE A 233 -23.74 -15.24 -18.66
C PHE A 233 -24.05 -16.27 -19.74
N TYR A 234 -23.32 -16.18 -20.86
CA TYR A 234 -23.35 -17.16 -21.93
C TYR A 234 -21.91 -17.53 -22.31
N VAL A 235 -21.62 -18.82 -22.41
CA VAL A 235 -20.34 -19.35 -22.88
C VAL A 235 -20.63 -20.26 -24.06
N THR A 236 -20.03 -19.98 -25.21
CA THR A 236 -20.01 -20.91 -26.35
C THR A 236 -18.63 -21.53 -26.44
N SER A 237 -18.54 -22.85 -26.42
CA SER A 237 -17.27 -23.58 -26.40
C SER A 237 -17.28 -24.78 -27.36
N ASP A 238 -16.11 -25.03 -27.95
CA ASP A 238 -15.67 -26.23 -28.68
C ASP A 238 -14.18 -26.34 -28.32
N ASP A 239 -13.71 -27.29 -27.50
CA ASP A 239 -14.47 -28.31 -26.76
C ASP A 239 -15.11 -27.77 -25.45
N GLY A 240 -14.45 -27.95 -24.31
CA GLY A 240 -15.07 -27.86 -22.99
C GLY A 240 -14.80 -26.53 -22.27
N ASP A 241 -15.72 -26.14 -21.39
CA ASP A 241 -15.61 -24.91 -20.59
C ASP A 241 -16.01 -25.06 -19.12
N ARG A 242 -15.49 -24.15 -18.30
CA ARG A 242 -16.00 -23.87 -16.95
C ARG A 242 -16.00 -22.37 -16.69
N LEU A 243 -17.10 -21.86 -16.16
CA LEU A 243 -17.22 -20.47 -15.71
C LEU A 243 -17.39 -20.40 -14.21
N TYR A 244 -16.49 -19.67 -13.55
CA TYR A 244 -16.57 -19.30 -12.15
C TYR A 244 -16.86 -17.81 -12.03
N VAL A 245 -17.81 -17.44 -11.17
CA VAL A 245 -18.09 -16.05 -10.80
C VAL A 245 -18.12 -15.95 -9.28
N ASN A 246 -17.35 -15.02 -8.71
CA ASN A 246 -17.11 -14.92 -7.28
C ASN A 246 -16.68 -16.27 -6.66
N ASN A 247 -15.72 -16.93 -7.32
CA ASN A 247 -15.20 -18.26 -6.98
C ASN A 247 -16.25 -19.40 -6.95
N THR A 248 -17.46 -19.17 -7.46
CA THR A 248 -18.53 -20.17 -7.55
C THR A 248 -18.64 -20.70 -8.97
N LEU A 249 -18.59 -22.01 -9.16
CA LEU A 249 -18.77 -22.66 -10.46
C LEU A 249 -20.24 -22.55 -10.90
N ILE A 250 -20.51 -21.81 -11.98
CA ILE A 250 -21.87 -21.57 -12.48
C ILE A 250 -22.15 -22.24 -13.83
N ILE A 251 -21.11 -22.59 -14.59
CA ILE A 251 -21.19 -23.43 -15.81
C ILE A 251 -20.08 -24.47 -15.72
N ASP A 252 -20.42 -25.75 -15.90
CA ASP A 252 -19.47 -26.88 -15.86
C ASP A 252 -19.73 -27.85 -17.02
N GLN A 253 -19.02 -27.65 -18.13
CA GLN A 253 -19.16 -28.42 -19.37
C GLN A 253 -17.76 -28.90 -19.82
N TRP A 254 -17.05 -29.55 -18.90
CA TRP A 254 -15.67 -30.01 -19.12
C TRP A 254 -15.62 -31.39 -19.81
N HIS A 255 -16.15 -31.45 -21.04
CA HIS A 255 -16.12 -32.64 -21.89
C HIS A 255 -16.07 -32.27 -23.37
N ASP A 256 -15.65 -33.21 -24.22
CA ASP A 256 -15.55 -33.00 -25.66
C ASP A 256 -16.96 -32.75 -26.24
N GLN A 257 -17.10 -31.74 -27.09
CA GLN A 257 -18.39 -31.34 -27.68
C GLN A 257 -18.17 -30.39 -28.86
N PRO A 258 -19.06 -30.40 -29.88
CA PRO A 258 -19.06 -29.37 -30.91
C PRO A 258 -19.45 -28.00 -30.32
N PRO A 259 -19.39 -26.89 -31.10
CA PRO A 259 -19.71 -25.55 -30.61
C PRO A 259 -21.09 -25.51 -29.96
N THR A 260 -21.12 -25.41 -28.63
CA THR A 260 -22.35 -25.48 -27.83
C THR A 260 -22.39 -24.31 -26.86
N GLU A 261 -23.56 -23.69 -26.72
CA GLU A 261 -23.75 -22.56 -25.82
C GLU A 261 -24.47 -22.97 -24.53
N TYR A 262 -23.89 -22.60 -23.41
CA TYR A 262 -24.48 -22.75 -22.08
C TYR A 262 -24.66 -21.39 -21.41
N SER A 263 -25.58 -21.32 -20.46
CA SER A 263 -25.87 -20.08 -19.74
C SER A 263 -26.15 -20.29 -18.28
N ALA A 264 -25.85 -19.28 -17.48
CA ALA A 264 -26.12 -19.25 -16.04
C ALA A 264 -26.36 -17.81 -15.59
N THR A 265 -27.10 -17.62 -14.49
CA THR A 265 -27.38 -16.28 -13.96
C THR A 265 -26.51 -15.96 -12.74
N TYR A 266 -26.18 -14.68 -12.56
CA TYR A 266 -25.51 -14.18 -11.37
C TYR A 266 -26.07 -12.80 -10.99
N ALA A 267 -26.34 -12.60 -9.70
CA ALA A 267 -26.88 -11.35 -9.17
C ALA A 267 -25.74 -10.47 -8.62
N PHE A 268 -25.45 -9.37 -9.33
CA PHE A 268 -24.38 -8.44 -8.95
C PHE A 268 -24.84 -7.42 -7.92
N SER A 269 -24.01 -7.19 -6.91
CA SER A 269 -24.08 -6.04 -6.00
C SER A 269 -22.81 -5.18 -6.02
N GLN A 270 -21.72 -5.73 -6.53
CA GLN A 270 -20.39 -5.14 -6.60
C GLN A 270 -19.54 -5.88 -7.66
N PRO A 271 -18.36 -5.37 -8.04
CA PRO A 271 -17.39 -6.14 -8.83
C PRO A 271 -17.04 -7.46 -8.14
N VAL A 272 -16.90 -8.54 -8.90
CA VAL A 272 -16.50 -9.85 -8.36
C VAL A 272 -15.53 -10.56 -9.30
N SER A 273 -14.79 -11.53 -8.77
CA SER A 273 -13.87 -12.34 -9.57
C SER A 273 -14.60 -13.11 -10.66
N ILE A 274 -13.94 -13.31 -11.80
CA ILE A 274 -14.36 -14.19 -12.89
C ILE A 274 -13.21 -15.07 -13.32
N THR A 275 -13.48 -16.35 -13.55
CA THR A 275 -12.53 -17.27 -14.17
C THR A 275 -13.24 -18.04 -15.27
N VAL A 276 -12.69 -17.98 -16.48
CA VAL A 276 -13.12 -18.79 -17.62
C VAL A 276 -12.02 -19.79 -17.89
N ASN A 277 -12.35 -21.07 -17.79
CA ASN A 277 -11.49 -22.17 -18.18
C ASN A 277 -12.03 -22.74 -19.49
N TRP A 278 -11.15 -23.03 -20.43
CA TRP A 278 -11.50 -23.68 -21.68
C TRP A 278 -10.40 -24.65 -22.12
N TYR A 279 -10.76 -25.67 -22.87
CA TYR A 279 -9.79 -26.53 -23.56
C TYR A 279 -10.25 -26.91 -24.96
N GLU A 280 -9.27 -27.25 -25.79
CA GLU A 280 -9.42 -27.89 -27.09
C GLU A 280 -8.68 -29.21 -27.11
N ARG A 281 -9.31 -30.29 -27.59
CA ARG A 281 -8.70 -31.61 -27.70
C ARG A 281 -8.45 -32.04 -29.13
N TYR A 282 -9.39 -31.82 -30.04
CA TYR A 282 -9.22 -32.05 -31.48
C TYR A 282 -10.30 -31.36 -32.32
N GLY A 283 -9.89 -30.83 -33.48
CA GLY A 283 -10.82 -30.43 -34.53
C GLY A 283 -11.13 -28.94 -34.51
N GLY A 284 -12.37 -28.58 -34.21
CA GLY A 284 -12.80 -27.18 -34.23
C GLY A 284 -12.59 -26.54 -32.86
N ALA A 285 -12.01 -25.35 -32.80
CA ALA A 285 -11.80 -24.63 -31.55
C ALA A 285 -12.62 -23.33 -31.53
N THR A 286 -13.41 -23.13 -30.47
CA THR A 286 -14.24 -21.93 -30.25
C THR A 286 -14.33 -21.62 -28.77
N LEU A 287 -14.17 -20.34 -28.40
CA LEU A 287 -14.55 -19.84 -27.08
C LEU A 287 -15.14 -18.43 -27.20
N ARG A 288 -16.38 -18.25 -26.75
CA ARG A 288 -17.07 -16.95 -26.77
C ARG A 288 -17.69 -16.69 -25.41
N LEU A 289 -17.37 -15.56 -24.79
CA LEU A 289 -17.94 -15.12 -23.52
C LEU A 289 -18.87 -13.92 -23.76
N GLY A 290 -20.16 -14.11 -23.50
CA GLY A 290 -21.20 -13.09 -23.63
C GLY A 290 -22.04 -12.96 -22.37
N TRP A 291 -22.92 -11.97 -22.35
CA TRP A 291 -23.90 -11.82 -21.26
C TRP A 291 -25.17 -11.08 -21.71
N ALA A 292 -26.25 -11.20 -20.94
CA ALA A 292 -27.37 -10.28 -20.98
C ALA A 292 -27.37 -9.49 -19.67
N PRO A 293 -27.12 -8.17 -19.70
CA PRO A 293 -27.09 -7.36 -18.50
C PRO A 293 -28.48 -7.09 -17.93
N ALA A 294 -28.50 -6.70 -16.66
CA ALA A 294 -29.74 -6.49 -15.90
C ALA A 294 -30.60 -5.32 -16.40
N ASP A 295 -30.07 -4.47 -17.28
CA ASP A 295 -30.73 -3.27 -17.81
C ASP A 295 -31.70 -3.55 -18.98
N GLY A 296 -31.83 -4.81 -19.41
CA GLY A 296 -32.75 -5.21 -20.47
C GLY A 296 -32.24 -4.92 -21.88
N THR A 297 -30.96 -4.56 -22.07
CA THR A 297 -30.37 -4.37 -23.41
C THR A 297 -30.26 -5.65 -24.23
N GLY A 298 -30.57 -6.81 -23.64
CA GLY A 298 -30.55 -8.11 -24.31
C GLY A 298 -29.15 -8.72 -24.33
N LYS A 299 -28.98 -9.78 -25.11
CA LYS A 299 -27.72 -10.53 -25.17
C LYS A 299 -26.65 -9.76 -25.94
N VAL A 300 -25.47 -9.62 -25.35
CA VAL A 300 -24.29 -8.92 -25.89
C VAL A 300 -23.12 -9.90 -25.99
N TYR A 301 -22.42 -9.87 -27.14
CA TYR A 301 -21.22 -10.66 -27.42
C TYR A 301 -20.12 -9.82 -28.09
N PRO A 302 -18.85 -9.97 -27.63
CA PRO A 302 -18.47 -10.48 -26.31
C PRO A 302 -18.98 -9.57 -25.17
N ILE A 303 -18.76 -9.96 -23.92
CA ILE A 303 -18.84 -9.00 -22.81
C ILE A 303 -17.87 -7.85 -23.11
N PRO A 304 -18.33 -6.59 -23.21
CA PRO A 304 -17.44 -5.48 -23.53
C PRO A 304 -16.30 -5.35 -22.51
N SER A 305 -15.07 -5.19 -22.98
CA SER A 305 -13.87 -5.07 -22.14
C SER A 305 -13.98 -3.99 -21.05
N SER A 306 -14.76 -2.94 -21.29
CA SER A 306 -15.08 -1.91 -20.28
C SER A 306 -15.73 -2.45 -18.99
N TYR A 307 -16.25 -3.69 -18.99
CA TYR A 307 -16.79 -4.41 -17.83
C TYR A 307 -15.82 -5.45 -17.25
N LEU A 308 -14.66 -5.66 -17.87
CA LEU A 308 -13.68 -6.67 -17.50
C LEU A 308 -12.40 -6.01 -17.02
N ARG A 309 -11.85 -6.52 -15.92
CA ARG A 309 -10.66 -5.99 -15.27
C ARG A 309 -9.68 -7.09 -14.95
N CYS A 310 -8.39 -6.81 -15.08
CA CYS A 310 -7.34 -7.73 -14.71
C CYS A 310 -6.19 -7.01 -14.02
N ARG A 311 -5.35 -7.80 -13.35
CA ARG A 311 -4.07 -7.36 -12.81
C ARG A 311 -2.93 -7.77 -13.73
N LYS A 312 -1.79 -7.08 -13.62
CA LYS A 312 -0.53 -7.55 -14.22
C LYS A 312 -0.06 -8.83 -13.56
N HIS A 313 0.80 -9.56 -14.28
CA HIS A 313 1.42 -10.79 -13.80
C HIS A 313 2.93 -10.73 -14.01
N THR A 314 3.67 -11.21 -13.02
CA THR A 314 5.11 -11.48 -13.15
C THR A 314 5.43 -12.78 -12.41
N SER A 315 6.55 -13.40 -12.77
CA SER A 315 7.04 -14.60 -12.11
C SER A 315 8.51 -14.43 -11.73
N PRO A 316 8.85 -14.35 -10.42
CA PRO A 316 7.95 -14.44 -9.27
C PRO A 316 7.07 -13.19 -9.08
N GLU A 317 5.91 -13.37 -8.43
CA GLU A 317 5.08 -12.25 -7.97
C GLU A 317 5.77 -11.52 -6.81
N PRO A 318 5.71 -10.17 -6.74
CA PRO A 318 6.13 -9.46 -5.54
C PRO A 318 5.20 -9.82 -4.38
N TYR A 319 5.74 -9.92 -3.17
CA TYR A 319 4.93 -10.20 -1.97
C TYR A 319 4.83 -8.96 -1.09
N VAL A 320 3.68 -8.81 -0.45
CA VAL A 320 3.37 -7.68 0.43
C VAL A 320 3.47 -8.11 1.88
N SER A 321 4.11 -7.30 2.71
CA SER A 321 4.11 -7.44 4.17
C SER A 321 3.74 -6.10 4.83
N LEU A 322 3.21 -6.19 6.06
CA LEU A 322 2.83 -5.01 6.84
C LEU A 322 3.95 -4.69 7.84
N GLY A 323 4.30 -3.40 7.91
CA GLY A 323 5.22 -2.85 8.90
C GLY A 323 4.48 -2.28 10.11
N GLU A 324 5.11 -1.34 10.80
CA GLU A 324 4.52 -0.70 11.98
C GLU A 324 3.37 0.26 11.61
N GLU A 325 2.34 0.26 12.46
CA GLU A 325 1.31 1.30 12.52
C GLU A 325 1.81 2.45 13.42
N PHE A 326 1.51 3.69 13.04
CA PHE A 326 1.85 4.86 13.84
C PHE A 326 0.80 5.97 13.70
N GLU A 327 0.65 6.74 14.78
CA GLU A 327 -0.24 7.89 14.86
C GLU A 327 0.50 9.17 14.45
N PHE A 328 -0.12 9.97 13.58
CA PHE A 328 0.44 11.22 13.10
C PHE A 328 -0.66 12.29 12.94
N SER A 329 -0.26 13.52 12.64
CA SER A 329 -1.20 14.58 12.24
C SER A 329 -0.71 15.37 11.03
N ASN A 330 0.60 15.40 10.82
CA ASN A 330 1.25 16.18 9.79
C ASN A 330 2.44 15.43 9.19
N ILE A 331 2.76 15.81 7.96
CA ILE A 331 4.02 15.50 7.31
C ILE A 331 4.93 16.73 7.40
N LEU A 332 6.18 16.50 7.77
CA LEU A 332 7.29 17.45 7.66
C LEU A 332 8.18 17.02 6.49
N LYS A 333 8.28 17.85 5.45
CA LYS A 333 9.28 17.67 4.38
C LYS A 333 10.42 18.65 4.61
N ILE A 334 11.63 18.12 4.82
CA ILE A 334 12.81 18.87 5.25
C ILE A 334 13.93 18.59 4.25
N ASN A 335 14.52 19.63 3.68
CA ASN A 335 15.71 19.48 2.85
C ASN A 335 16.94 19.85 3.68
N VAL A 336 17.90 18.93 3.78
CA VAL A 336 19.12 19.08 4.59
C VAL A 336 20.34 18.96 3.70
N ARG A 337 21.17 19.99 3.68
CA ARG A 337 22.41 20.04 2.89
C ARG A 337 23.63 19.81 3.78
N ASN A 338 24.59 19.03 3.28
CA ASN A 338 25.90 18.92 3.91
C ASN A 338 26.93 19.80 3.17
N SER A 339 27.43 20.83 3.85
CA SER A 339 28.48 21.72 3.33
C SER A 339 29.89 21.39 3.85
N GLY A 340 29.99 20.42 4.77
CA GLY A 340 31.24 19.98 5.39
C GLY A 340 31.87 18.80 4.67
N ALA A 341 33.07 18.41 5.12
CA ALA A 341 33.79 17.27 4.57
C ALA A 341 33.30 15.96 5.21
N GLY A 342 33.11 14.88 4.45
CA GLY A 342 32.59 13.61 4.99
C GLY A 342 31.06 13.54 5.01
N SER A 343 30.50 12.45 5.53
CA SER A 343 29.08 12.12 5.44
C SER A 343 28.38 12.17 6.79
N ALA A 344 27.05 12.25 6.78
CA ALA A 344 26.24 12.31 7.99
C ALA A 344 24.95 11.49 7.84
N LYS A 345 24.77 10.48 8.69
CA LYS A 345 23.58 9.62 8.65
C LYS A 345 22.50 10.10 9.62
N VAL A 346 21.38 10.57 9.10
CA VAL A 346 20.30 11.14 9.91
C VAL A 346 19.65 10.08 10.80
N SER A 347 19.51 10.37 12.09
CA SER A 347 18.91 9.46 13.08
C SER A 347 17.62 10.00 13.68
N GLN A 348 17.47 11.33 13.76
CA GLN A 348 16.35 11.96 14.43
C GLN A 348 16.08 13.37 13.91
N ILE A 349 14.81 13.77 13.92
CA ILE A 349 14.36 15.15 13.70
C ILE A 349 13.65 15.58 14.96
N ILE A 350 14.02 16.75 15.49
CA ILE A 350 13.44 17.29 16.71
C ILE A 350 12.90 18.69 16.42
N VAL A 351 11.64 18.94 16.76
CA VAL A 351 10.99 20.25 16.68
C VAL A 351 10.66 20.71 18.10
N GLU A 352 11.21 21.84 18.51
CA GLU A 352 11.01 22.43 19.84
C GLU A 352 10.45 23.86 19.71
N GLY A 353 9.36 24.19 20.40
CA GLY A 353 8.84 25.56 20.41
C GLY A 353 7.35 25.62 20.71
N GLY A 354 6.85 26.79 21.12
CA GLY A 354 5.41 26.98 21.38
C GLY A 354 4.81 26.10 22.50
N GLY A 355 5.65 25.55 23.38
CA GLY A 355 5.29 24.58 24.41
C GLY A 355 5.25 23.12 23.94
N THR A 356 5.70 22.82 22.72
CA THR A 356 5.71 21.47 22.14
C THR A 356 7.14 21.01 21.88
N ILE A 357 7.42 19.74 22.18
CA ILE A 357 8.60 19.03 21.70
C ILE A 357 8.10 17.82 20.91
N VAL A 358 8.47 17.73 19.64
CA VAL A 358 8.18 16.57 18.79
C VAL A 358 9.50 16.01 18.33
N ALA A 359 9.76 14.75 18.64
CA ALA A 359 10.93 14.06 18.15
C ALA A 359 10.46 12.89 17.30
N VAL A 360 10.95 12.83 16.06
CA VAL A 360 10.67 11.76 15.10
C VAL A 360 11.95 10.96 14.98
N ASP A 361 11.88 9.66 15.22
CA ASP A 361 13.00 8.77 14.98
C ASP A 361 13.07 8.34 13.51
N ARG A 362 14.18 7.72 13.13
CA ARG A 362 14.44 7.29 11.77
C ARG A 362 13.39 6.33 11.20
N ASP A 363 12.73 5.51 12.02
CA ASP A 363 11.76 4.51 11.56
C ASP A 363 10.45 5.16 11.07
N HIS A 364 10.17 6.37 11.59
CA HIS A 364 9.05 7.23 11.20
C HIS A 364 9.44 8.30 10.16
N MET A 365 10.59 8.13 9.51
CA MET A 365 11.05 8.97 8.41
C MET A 365 11.15 8.19 7.10
N VAL A 366 10.98 8.91 6.01
CA VAL A 366 11.35 8.53 4.66
C VAL A 366 12.50 9.43 4.21
N PHE A 367 13.43 8.86 3.49
CA PHE A 367 14.62 9.51 2.92
C PHE A 367 14.52 9.44 1.39
N SER A 368 15.07 10.42 0.69
CA SER A 368 15.20 10.38 -0.77
C SER A 368 16.24 9.37 -1.25
N ASP A 369 17.20 9.03 -0.38
CA ASP A 369 18.17 7.98 -0.58
C ASP A 369 18.29 7.11 0.70
N ASP A 370 19.49 6.66 1.06
CA ASP A 370 19.75 5.88 2.27
C ASP A 370 19.77 6.72 3.57
N GLY A 371 19.42 8.01 3.50
CA GLY A 371 19.45 8.94 4.62
C GLY A 371 20.86 9.25 5.15
N VAL A 372 21.90 8.96 4.36
CA VAL A 372 23.28 9.46 4.51
C VAL A 372 23.43 10.68 3.61
N ILE A 373 23.86 11.79 4.19
CA ILE A 373 24.07 13.04 3.46
C ILE A 373 25.57 13.18 3.17
N GLU A 374 25.98 12.84 1.96
CA GLU A 374 27.37 12.97 1.51
C GLU A 374 27.80 14.45 1.36
N SER A 375 29.11 14.67 1.35
CA SER A 375 29.69 16.01 1.25
C SER A 375 29.26 16.72 -0.05
N GLY A 376 28.57 17.85 0.09
CA GLY A 376 28.08 18.66 -1.04
C GLY A 376 26.69 18.28 -1.51
N GLU A 377 26.06 17.28 -0.90
CA GLU A 377 24.73 16.80 -1.30
C GLU A 377 23.60 17.37 -0.43
N VAL A 378 22.38 17.18 -0.90
CA VAL A 378 21.14 17.56 -0.22
C VAL A 378 20.25 16.35 -0.13
N GLU A 379 19.83 16.03 1.09
CA GLU A 379 18.91 14.94 1.36
C GLU A 379 17.52 15.48 1.71
N THR A 380 16.50 14.85 1.15
CA THR A 380 15.11 15.17 1.43
C THR A 380 14.55 14.18 2.45
N ILE A 381 14.20 14.68 3.62
CA ILE A 381 13.65 13.90 4.72
C ILE A 381 12.16 14.18 4.81
N ILE A 382 11.34 13.13 4.83
CA ILE A 382 9.91 13.24 5.04
C ILE A 382 9.54 12.52 6.35
N ALA A 383 9.07 13.28 7.33
CA ALA A 383 8.78 12.79 8.67
C ALA A 383 7.27 12.86 8.96
N LEU A 384 6.68 11.73 9.33
CA LEU A 384 5.31 11.66 9.85
C LEU A 384 5.33 12.00 11.33
N CYS A 385 4.53 12.98 11.76
CA CYS A 385 4.59 13.42 13.14
C CYS A 385 3.30 14.08 13.62
N LYS A 386 3.19 14.27 14.93
CA LYS A 386 2.08 14.98 15.59
C LYS A 386 2.30 16.50 15.67
N PHE A 387 3.34 17.03 15.03
CA PHE A 387 3.67 18.45 15.11
C PHE A 387 2.59 19.30 14.44
N LYS A 388 1.95 20.18 15.21
CA LYS A 388 0.96 21.15 14.72
C LYS A 388 1.50 22.57 14.92
N PRO A 389 2.04 23.21 13.87
CA PRO A 389 2.60 24.55 14.00
C PRO A 389 1.51 25.57 14.34
N LYS A 390 1.80 26.48 15.26
CA LYS A 390 0.96 27.64 15.58
C LYS A 390 1.48 28.86 14.83
N LEU A 391 0.62 29.52 14.06
CA LEU A 391 0.97 30.73 13.32
C LEU A 391 1.64 31.77 14.23
N GLY A 392 2.74 32.36 13.76
CA GLY A 392 3.51 33.38 14.48
C GLY A 392 4.36 32.86 15.64
N VAL A 393 4.37 31.54 15.90
CA VAL A 393 5.27 30.92 16.89
C VAL A 393 6.59 30.53 16.22
N VAL A 394 7.68 30.79 16.94
CA VAL A 394 9.03 30.39 16.55
C VAL A 394 9.34 28.99 17.08
N TYR A 395 9.88 28.15 16.22
CA TYR A 395 10.29 26.78 16.50
C TYR A 395 11.76 26.58 16.14
N SER A 396 12.46 25.81 16.97
CA SER A 396 13.78 25.27 16.71
C SER A 396 13.63 23.89 16.07
N LEU A 397 14.13 23.72 14.85
CA LEU A 397 14.26 22.41 14.21
C LEU A 397 15.70 21.94 14.35
N LYS A 398 15.89 20.76 14.92
CA LYS A 398 17.18 20.08 15.07
C LYS A 398 17.23 18.82 14.21
N VAL A 399 18.33 18.63 13.48
CA VAL A 399 18.64 17.37 12.78
C VAL A 399 19.74 16.67 13.56
N ALA A 400 19.46 15.47 14.04
CA ALA A 400 20.44 14.62 14.71
C ALA A 400 20.86 13.46 13.79
N THR A 401 22.08 13.00 14.00
CA THR A 401 22.70 11.86 13.33
C THR A 401 23.14 10.85 14.40
N GLU A 402 23.69 9.71 14.00
CA GLU A 402 24.27 8.74 14.95
C GLU A 402 25.43 9.34 15.78
N GLU A 403 26.06 10.41 15.29
CA GLU A 403 27.24 11.04 15.89
C GLU A 403 26.92 12.26 16.76
N GLY A 404 25.70 12.81 16.70
CA GLY A 404 25.30 13.98 17.49
C GLY A 404 24.23 14.85 16.82
N VAL A 405 24.04 16.08 17.30
CA VAL A 405 23.09 17.04 16.71
C VAL A 405 23.86 17.99 15.78
N TYR A 406 23.47 18.05 14.50
CA TYR A 406 24.27 18.66 13.42
C TYR A 406 23.70 19.97 12.88
N ALA A 407 22.38 20.10 12.75
CA ALA A 407 21.75 21.32 12.24
C ALA A 407 20.72 21.85 13.23
N ILE A 408 20.72 23.16 13.46
CA ILE A 408 19.69 23.87 14.22
C ILE A 408 19.23 25.06 13.38
N THR A 409 17.93 25.15 13.09
CA THR A 409 17.34 26.31 12.42
C THR A 409 16.14 26.84 13.19
N GLN A 410 15.95 28.15 13.19
CA GLN A 410 14.78 28.80 13.78
C GLN A 410 13.79 29.12 12.66
N LEU A 411 12.57 28.63 12.82
CA LEU A 411 11.51 28.71 11.83
C LEU A 411 10.31 29.40 12.47
N THR A 412 9.70 30.34 11.76
CA THR A 412 8.40 30.89 12.16
C THR A 412 7.34 30.27 11.30
N ALA A 413 6.29 29.72 11.90
CA ALA A 413 5.16 29.22 11.14
C ALA A 413 4.42 30.40 10.49
N SER A 414 4.41 30.41 9.15
CA SER A 414 3.81 31.44 8.30
C SER A 414 2.54 30.97 7.63
#